data_AF-A0A8J3P2X0-F1
#
_entry.id   AF-A0A8J3P2X0-F1
#
_cell.length_a   1.000
_cell.length_b   1.000
_cell.length_c   1.000
_cell.angle_alpha   90.00
_cell.angle_beta   90.00
_cell.angle_gamma   90.00
#
_symmetry.space_group_name_H-M   'P 1'
#
loop_
_entity.id
_entity.type
_entity.pdbx_description
1 polymer ?
#
loop_
_entity_poly.entity_id
_entity_poly.type
_entity_poly.pdbx_seq_one_letter_code
_entity_poly.pdbx_strand_id
1 'polypeptide(L)'
;MSPYAHRPCLGASIVLALVALAATVLVPAAPAEAHPFGDPQTVAIAPDAARPEVVHVRWRVGGVDDLTLLGVALGLLPQDRVMLDGAVFFQDSDAATIGPAGAFTAYLLKQITVDSGGRACTGTVTPSSDLARIGVTIDYTCPGPVGTVAVAVRTLTDLNPAYRTMASGPGGARAVYTSDQPSHDWVLGDAPPPAGADLGRSAAVQIAAVLGGVLLVVVGALVLFRRFGRRRRVAG
;
A
#
# COMPACT_ATOMS: atom_id res chain seq x y z
N MET A 1 46.31 -57.61 -20.50
CA MET A 1 45.44 -57.03 -21.55
C MET A 1 44.14 -56.60 -20.89
N SER A 2 43.62 -55.38 -20.93
CA SER A 2 44.13 -54.02 -21.01
C SER A 2 43.09 -53.18 -20.24
N PRO A 3 43.45 -52.20 -19.40
CA PRO A 3 42.53 -51.42 -18.57
C PRO A 3 42.15 -50.10 -19.26
N TYR A 4 40.88 -49.69 -19.28
CA TYR A 4 40.51 -48.30 -19.53
C TYR A 4 39.22 -47.93 -18.81
N ALA A 5 39.37 -47.36 -17.62
CA ALA A 5 38.32 -46.60 -16.95
C ALA A 5 38.45 -45.12 -17.37
N HIS A 6 37.43 -44.59 -18.02
CA HIS A 6 37.35 -43.17 -18.37
C HIS A 6 37.10 -42.33 -17.11
N ARG A 7 38.06 -41.48 -16.76
CA ARG A 7 37.88 -40.39 -15.79
C ARG A 7 37.23 -39.20 -16.50
N PRO A 8 36.10 -38.64 -16.02
CA PRO A 8 35.58 -37.40 -16.56
C PRO A 8 36.46 -36.21 -16.15
N CYS A 9 36.79 -35.37 -17.14
CA CYS A 9 37.61 -34.16 -17.05
C CYS A 9 36.95 -33.09 -16.15
N LEU A 10 37.57 -32.77 -15.02
CA LEU A 10 37.21 -31.64 -14.14
C LEU A 10 37.42 -30.24 -14.74
N GLY A 11 37.98 -30.14 -15.96
CA GLY A 11 38.38 -28.86 -16.57
C GLY A 11 37.24 -28.05 -17.18
N ALA A 12 36.12 -28.66 -17.55
CA ALA A 12 35.02 -27.96 -18.24
C ALA A 12 34.14 -27.11 -17.28
N SER A 13 34.10 -27.45 -16.00
CA SER A 13 33.20 -26.81 -15.02
C SER A 13 33.68 -25.44 -14.53
N ILE A 14 34.98 -25.15 -14.62
CA ILE A 14 35.55 -23.89 -14.10
C ILE A 14 35.35 -22.73 -15.09
N VAL A 15 35.35 -23.01 -16.39
CA VAL A 15 35.19 -21.98 -17.43
C VAL A 15 33.75 -21.45 -17.48
N LEU A 16 32.74 -22.31 -17.24
CA LEU A 16 31.34 -21.89 -17.23
C LEU A 16 31.00 -20.96 -16.03
N ALA A 17 31.64 -21.19 -14.88
CA ALA A 17 31.41 -20.40 -13.67
C ALA A 17 31.95 -18.95 -13.79
N LEU A 18 33.02 -18.74 -14.55
CA LEU A 18 33.61 -17.41 -14.76
C LEU A 18 32.82 -16.55 -15.75
N VAL A 19 32.16 -17.15 -16.76
CA VAL A 19 31.29 -16.41 -17.69
C VAL A 19 30.00 -15.94 -17.00
N ALA A 20 29.46 -16.72 -16.05
CA ALA A 20 28.29 -16.34 -15.28
C ALA A 20 28.54 -15.15 -14.34
N LEU A 21 29.76 -15.00 -13.81
CA LEU A 21 30.10 -13.91 -12.89
C LEU A 21 30.41 -12.58 -13.61
N ALA A 22 30.89 -12.64 -14.86
CA ALA A 22 31.18 -11.44 -15.65
C ALA A 22 29.91 -10.78 -16.23
N ALA A 23 28.81 -11.54 -16.38
CA ALA A 23 27.55 -11.04 -16.94
C ALA A 23 26.71 -10.18 -15.97
N THR A 24 27.03 -10.15 -14.67
CA THR A 24 26.24 -9.39 -13.67
C THR A 24 26.72 -7.95 -13.47
N VAL A 25 27.86 -7.55 -14.03
CA VAL A 25 28.50 -6.24 -13.74
C VAL A 25 28.11 -5.15 -14.74
N LEU A 26 27.38 -5.48 -15.81
CA LEU A 26 27.00 -4.56 -16.89
C LEU A 26 25.49 -4.29 -16.94
N VAL A 27 24.80 -4.30 -15.80
CA VAL A 27 23.43 -3.77 -15.74
C VAL A 27 23.54 -2.24 -15.72
N PRO A 28 23.18 -1.53 -16.80
CA PRO A 28 23.11 -0.08 -16.75
C PRO A 28 22.11 0.31 -15.66
N ALA A 29 22.52 1.19 -14.75
CA ALA A 29 21.60 1.81 -13.82
C ALA A 29 20.49 2.47 -14.67
N ALA A 30 19.25 2.02 -14.47
CA ALA A 30 18.11 2.65 -15.10
C ALA A 30 18.16 4.16 -14.79
N PRO A 31 17.92 5.04 -15.78
CA PRO A 31 17.87 6.46 -15.51
C PRO A 31 16.90 6.71 -14.37
N ALA A 32 17.31 7.49 -13.38
CA ALA A 32 16.40 8.00 -12.37
C ALA A 32 15.41 8.92 -13.09
N GLU A 33 14.22 8.41 -13.42
CA GLU A 33 13.11 9.24 -13.87
C GLU A 33 12.87 10.29 -12.79
N ALA A 34 13.13 11.55 -13.11
CA ALA A 34 12.65 12.66 -12.30
C ALA A 34 11.14 12.50 -12.22
N HIS A 35 10.61 12.39 -10.99
CA HIS A 35 9.24 11.95 -10.77
C HIS A 35 8.33 13.07 -11.29
N PRO A 36 7.40 12.81 -12.22
CA PRO A 36 6.64 13.86 -12.88
C PRO A 36 5.65 14.62 -11.96
N PHE A 37 5.56 14.24 -10.68
CA PHE A 37 4.55 14.70 -9.72
C PHE A 37 5.13 15.52 -8.55
N GLY A 38 6.33 16.09 -8.68
CA GLY A 38 6.94 16.90 -7.62
C GLY A 38 7.23 16.12 -6.32
N ASP A 39 7.23 16.83 -5.19
CA ASP A 39 7.33 16.21 -3.86
C ASP A 39 6.12 15.29 -3.61
N PRO A 40 6.27 14.14 -2.94
CA PRO A 40 5.13 13.27 -2.65
C PRO A 40 4.18 13.91 -1.64
N GLN A 41 2.90 13.54 -1.72
CA GLN A 41 1.93 13.85 -0.67
C GLN A 41 2.38 13.28 0.67
N THR A 42 2.00 13.91 1.77
CA THR A 42 2.30 13.40 3.12
C THR A 42 1.06 13.26 3.99
N VAL A 43 1.07 12.24 4.85
CA VAL A 43 0.08 12.03 5.91
C VAL A 43 0.79 11.80 7.25
N ALA A 44 0.35 12.48 8.30
CA ALA A 44 0.77 12.21 9.67
C ALA A 44 -0.42 11.72 10.49
N ILE A 45 -0.25 10.58 11.17
CA ILE A 45 -1.27 9.93 11.96
C ILE A 45 -0.86 9.98 13.43
N ALA A 46 -1.75 10.46 14.30
CA ALA A 46 -1.47 10.56 15.73
C ALA A 46 -2.73 10.27 16.56
N PRO A 47 -2.59 9.64 17.74
CA PRO A 47 -3.68 9.61 18.72
C PRO A 47 -3.89 10.99 19.33
N ASP A 48 -5.12 11.26 19.78
CA ASP A 48 -5.40 12.35 20.71
C ASP A 48 -5.00 11.91 22.13
N ALA A 49 -4.26 12.77 22.85
CA ALA A 49 -3.77 12.45 24.19
C ALA A 49 -4.84 12.51 25.28
N ALA A 50 -5.90 13.29 25.08
CA ALA A 50 -6.98 13.48 26.05
C ALA A 50 -8.24 12.66 25.70
N ARG A 51 -8.43 12.33 24.42
CA ARG A 51 -9.58 11.59 23.90
C ARG A 51 -9.10 10.30 23.21
N PRO A 52 -8.94 9.18 23.94
CA PRO A 52 -8.31 7.97 23.41
C PRO A 52 -9.09 7.31 22.26
N GLU A 53 -10.32 7.74 21.99
CA GLU A 53 -11.14 7.35 20.84
C GLU A 53 -10.90 8.20 19.58
N VAL A 54 -10.11 9.27 19.65
CA VAL A 54 -9.85 10.19 18.54
C VAL A 54 -8.50 9.95 17.89
N VAL A 55 -8.50 9.92 16.55
CA VAL A 55 -7.30 9.84 15.70
C VAL A 55 -7.21 11.08 14.83
N HIS A 56 -6.08 11.77 14.91
CA HIS A 56 -5.75 12.90 14.05
C HIS A 56 -5.03 12.39 12.79
N VAL A 57 -5.54 12.77 11.63
CA VAL A 57 -4.91 12.51 10.33
C VAL A 57 -4.65 13.85 9.64
N ARG A 58 -3.38 14.26 9.58
CA ARG A 58 -2.97 15.48 8.90
C ARG A 58 -2.46 15.16 7.51
N TRP A 59 -3.17 15.63 6.49
CA TRP A 59 -2.78 15.50 5.08
C TRP A 59 -2.14 16.78 4.57
N ARG A 60 -1.06 16.65 3.80
CA ARG A 60 -0.45 17.76 3.05
C ARG A 60 -0.26 17.32 1.61
N VAL A 61 -0.60 18.22 0.71
CA VAL A 61 -0.26 18.06 -0.69
C VAL A 61 1.27 17.98 -0.87
N GLY A 62 1.70 17.30 -1.93
CA GLY A 62 3.09 17.24 -2.34
C GLY A 62 3.50 18.51 -3.08
N GLY A 63 3.09 18.62 -4.34
CA GLY A 63 3.19 19.85 -5.13
C GLY A 63 2.00 20.79 -4.93
N VAL A 64 2.22 22.11 -5.00
CA VAL A 64 1.11 23.09 -4.89
C VAL A 64 0.24 23.12 -6.17
N ASP A 65 0.82 22.75 -7.30
CA ASP A 65 0.14 22.51 -8.57
C ASP A 65 -0.90 21.37 -8.47
N ASP A 66 -0.64 20.34 -7.66
CA ASP A 66 -1.62 19.28 -7.38
C ASP A 66 -2.88 19.81 -6.69
N LEU A 67 -2.78 20.86 -5.86
CA LEU A 67 -3.97 21.50 -5.28
C LEU A 67 -4.81 22.15 -6.37
N THR A 68 -4.17 22.79 -7.34
CA THR A 68 -4.86 23.41 -8.47
C THR A 68 -5.56 22.35 -9.30
N LEU A 69 -4.86 21.27 -9.63
CA LEU A 69 -5.43 20.13 -10.36
C LEU A 69 -6.63 19.54 -9.61
N LEU A 70 -6.52 19.35 -8.29
CA LEU A 70 -7.62 18.89 -7.45
C LEU A 70 -8.79 19.88 -7.45
N GLY A 71 -8.51 21.18 -7.33
CA GLY A 71 -9.54 22.22 -7.36
C GLY A 71 -10.32 22.22 -8.67
N VAL A 72 -9.64 22.02 -9.80
CA VAL A 72 -10.26 21.86 -11.13
C VAL A 72 -11.12 20.59 -11.18
N ALA A 73 -10.59 19.45 -10.71
CA ALA A 73 -11.31 18.18 -10.70
C ALA A 73 -12.56 18.21 -9.81
N LEU A 74 -12.55 19.01 -8.74
CA LEU A 74 -13.69 19.24 -7.85
C LEU A 74 -14.65 20.33 -8.38
N GLY A 75 -14.34 20.98 -9.51
CA GLY A 75 -15.14 22.07 -10.07
C GLY A 75 -15.08 23.36 -9.26
N LEU A 76 -14.08 23.53 -8.39
CA LEU A 76 -13.86 24.71 -7.56
C LEU A 76 -13.03 25.78 -8.27
N LEU A 77 -12.23 25.36 -9.27
CA LEU A 77 -11.39 26.21 -10.10
C LEU A 77 -11.74 26.02 -11.58
N PRO A 78 -11.50 27.03 -12.43
CA PRO A 78 -11.83 26.94 -13.85
C PRO A 78 -10.90 25.96 -14.59
N GLN A 79 -11.41 25.33 -15.65
CA GLN A 79 -10.69 24.30 -16.41
C GLN A 79 -9.47 24.85 -17.17
N ASP A 80 -9.45 26.16 -17.47
CA ASP A 80 -8.34 26.84 -18.12
C ASP A 80 -7.09 26.99 -17.23
N ARG A 81 -7.15 26.52 -15.97
CA ARG A 81 -5.98 26.33 -15.12
C ARG A 81 -5.04 25.22 -15.58
N VAL A 82 -5.57 24.26 -16.34
CA VAL A 82 -4.80 23.15 -16.91
C VAL A 82 -4.49 23.48 -18.36
N MET A 83 -3.21 23.63 -18.67
CA MET A 83 -2.73 23.94 -20.02
C MET A 83 -2.87 22.74 -20.96
N LEU A 84 -2.80 22.99 -22.27
CA LEU A 84 -2.93 21.94 -23.30
C LEU A 84 -1.82 20.86 -23.23
N ASP A 85 -0.66 21.22 -22.69
CA ASP A 85 0.46 20.31 -22.43
C ASP A 85 0.36 19.59 -21.06
N GLY A 86 -0.72 19.83 -20.32
CA GLY A 86 -0.94 19.29 -18.99
C GLY A 86 -0.27 20.07 -17.86
N ALA A 87 0.43 21.18 -18.17
CA ALA A 87 1.01 22.03 -17.13
C ALA A 87 -0.09 22.69 -16.29
N VAL A 88 0.14 22.78 -14.99
CA VAL A 88 -0.78 23.39 -14.03
C VAL A 88 -0.04 24.46 -13.24
N PHE A 89 -0.59 25.67 -13.19
CA PHE A 89 0.01 26.79 -12.46
C PHE A 89 -0.79 27.13 -11.22
N PHE A 90 -0.16 26.94 -10.07
CA PHE A 90 -0.72 27.33 -8.78
C PHE A 90 -0.76 28.85 -8.61
N GLN A 91 -1.86 29.32 -8.02
CA GLN A 91 -2.00 30.68 -7.50
C GLN A 91 -2.35 30.62 -6.02
N ASP A 92 -1.84 31.58 -5.22
CA ASP A 92 -2.11 31.61 -3.77
C ASP A 92 -3.63 31.63 -3.45
N SER A 93 -4.44 32.21 -4.33
CA SER A 93 -5.91 32.22 -4.22
C SER A 93 -6.56 30.83 -4.38
N ASP A 94 -5.88 29.86 -4.99
CA ASP A 94 -6.42 28.51 -5.18
C ASP A 94 -6.58 27.81 -3.83
N ALA A 95 -5.56 27.89 -2.96
CA ALA A 95 -5.63 27.34 -1.61
C ALA A 95 -6.75 27.99 -0.77
N ALA A 96 -6.92 29.30 -0.89
CA ALA A 96 -7.99 30.04 -0.20
C ALA A 96 -9.39 29.70 -0.72
N THR A 97 -9.50 29.30 -1.98
CA THR A 97 -10.76 28.86 -2.60
C THR A 97 -11.09 27.42 -2.24
N ILE A 98 -10.11 26.52 -2.29
CA ILE A 98 -10.29 25.08 -2.07
C ILE A 98 -10.49 24.75 -0.59
N GLY A 99 -9.65 25.30 0.29
CA GLY A 99 -9.61 24.96 1.71
C GLY A 99 -10.96 24.98 2.45
N PRO A 100 -11.76 26.05 2.33
CA PRO A 100 -13.06 26.14 3.00
C PRO A 100 -14.20 25.44 2.24
N ALA A 101 -13.95 24.89 1.05
CA ALA A 101 -15.02 24.34 0.21
C ALA A 101 -15.57 23.02 0.76
N GLY A 102 -16.90 22.90 0.79
CA GLY A 102 -17.58 21.65 1.19
C GLY A 102 -17.23 20.47 0.28
N ALA A 103 -17.01 20.70 -1.02
CA ALA A 103 -16.60 19.66 -1.96
C ALA A 103 -15.21 19.09 -1.62
N PHE A 104 -14.27 19.94 -1.20
CA PHE A 104 -12.95 19.51 -0.76
C PHE A 104 -13.02 18.71 0.55
N THR A 105 -13.84 19.17 1.51
CA THR A 105 -14.13 18.43 2.75
C THR A 105 -14.69 17.03 2.46
N ALA A 106 -15.70 16.95 1.59
CA ALA A 106 -16.31 15.69 1.19
C ALA A 106 -15.32 14.77 0.47
N TYR A 107 -14.46 15.33 -0.39
CA TYR A 107 -13.39 14.61 -1.05
C TYR A 107 -12.40 14.00 -0.03
N LEU A 108 -11.92 14.77 0.94
CA LEU A 108 -10.98 14.28 1.95
C LEU A 108 -11.57 13.14 2.78
N LEU A 109 -12.82 13.28 3.25
CA LEU A 109 -13.51 12.25 4.04
C LEU A 109 -13.84 10.99 3.23
N LYS A 110 -13.90 11.10 1.90
CA LYS A 110 -14.05 9.95 1.00
C LYS A 110 -12.71 9.26 0.74
N GLN A 111 -11.65 10.03 0.53
CA GLN A 111 -10.34 9.50 0.13
C GLN A 111 -9.47 9.06 1.31
N ILE A 112 -9.70 9.62 2.48
CA ILE A 112 -9.04 9.25 3.73
C ILE A 112 -10.10 8.66 4.63
N THR A 113 -9.86 7.48 5.19
CA THR A 113 -10.81 6.82 6.10
C THR A 113 -10.05 6.14 7.23
N VAL A 114 -10.66 6.11 8.41
CA VAL A 114 -10.12 5.39 9.58
C VAL A 114 -11.15 4.38 10.04
N ASP A 115 -10.70 3.15 10.27
CA ASP A 115 -11.50 2.05 10.79
C ASP A 115 -10.85 1.47 12.05
N SER A 116 -11.67 1.18 13.07
CA SER A 116 -11.23 0.51 14.28
C SER A 116 -12.03 -0.78 14.50
N GLY A 117 -11.38 -1.90 14.18
CA GLY A 117 -11.96 -3.24 14.33
C GLY A 117 -13.19 -3.49 13.47
N GLY A 118 -13.14 -3.10 12.21
CA GLY A 118 -14.23 -3.25 11.24
C GLY A 118 -15.34 -2.22 11.41
N ARG A 119 -15.14 -1.20 12.24
CA ARG A 119 -16.08 -0.09 12.42
C ARG A 119 -15.46 1.23 11.99
N ALA A 120 -16.08 1.88 11.03
CA ALA A 120 -15.67 3.18 10.55
C ALA A 120 -15.72 4.24 11.68
N CYS A 121 -14.67 5.03 11.77
CA CYS A 121 -14.61 6.21 12.62
C CYS A 121 -15.20 7.42 11.88
N THR A 122 -15.90 8.29 12.58
CA THR A 122 -16.53 9.47 11.98
C THR A 122 -15.51 10.59 11.85
N GLY A 123 -15.20 11.00 10.62
CA GLY A 123 -14.24 12.06 10.33
C GLY A 123 -14.87 13.45 10.31
N THR A 124 -14.17 14.44 10.87
CA THR A 124 -14.49 15.86 10.75
C THR A 124 -13.25 16.62 10.27
N VAL A 125 -13.39 17.43 9.23
CA VAL A 125 -12.28 18.23 8.68
C VAL A 125 -12.26 19.59 9.34
N THR A 126 -11.12 19.99 9.88
CA THR A 126 -10.91 21.37 10.32
C THR A 126 -10.38 22.17 9.14
N PRO A 127 -11.08 23.23 8.68
CA PRO A 127 -10.60 24.07 7.60
C PRO A 127 -9.21 24.63 7.91
N SER A 128 -8.32 24.58 6.93
CA SER A 128 -6.97 25.13 7.07
C SER A 128 -6.93 26.60 6.67
N SER A 129 -6.20 27.41 7.44
CA SER A 129 -5.92 28.81 7.09
C SER A 129 -4.86 28.95 5.98
N ASP A 130 -4.05 27.90 5.74
CA ASP A 130 -3.02 27.87 4.70
C ASP A 130 -2.84 26.42 4.21
N LEU A 131 -3.71 26.01 3.29
CA LEU A 131 -3.74 24.64 2.78
C LEU A 131 -2.43 24.24 2.08
N ALA A 132 -1.83 25.17 1.33
CA ALA A 132 -0.60 24.91 0.57
C ALA A 132 0.60 24.65 1.49
N ARG A 133 0.73 25.39 2.59
CA ARG A 133 1.87 25.25 3.50
C ARG A 133 1.63 24.20 4.58
N ILE A 134 0.48 24.27 5.25
CA ILE A 134 0.20 23.53 6.50
C ILE A 134 -0.55 22.23 6.20
N GLY A 135 -1.28 22.16 5.09
CA GLY A 135 -2.22 21.09 4.81
C GLY A 135 -3.48 21.20 5.66
N VAL A 136 -4.13 20.08 5.91
CA VAL A 136 -5.42 19.98 6.60
C VAL A 136 -5.40 18.86 7.62
N THR A 137 -6.11 19.02 8.73
CA THR A 137 -6.28 17.96 9.74
C THR A 137 -7.71 17.46 9.72
N ILE A 138 -7.83 16.13 9.75
CA ILE A 138 -9.08 15.41 9.88
C ILE A 138 -9.06 14.70 11.23
N ASP A 139 -10.07 14.96 12.05
CA ASP A 139 -10.26 14.31 13.34
C ASP A 139 -11.27 13.18 13.16
N TYR A 140 -10.83 11.94 13.38
CA TYR A 140 -11.68 10.76 13.34
C TYR A 140 -12.05 10.34 14.75
N THR A 141 -13.34 10.37 15.07
CA THR A 141 -13.87 9.84 16.33
C THR A 141 -14.35 8.41 16.14
N CYS A 142 -13.68 7.46 16.79
CA CYS A 142 -14.03 6.05 16.75
C CYS A 142 -15.09 5.71 17.82
N PRO A 143 -15.80 4.56 17.71
CA PRO A 143 -16.82 4.18 18.70
C PRO A 143 -16.30 3.89 20.13
N GLY A 144 -14.99 3.91 20.34
CA GLY A 144 -14.32 3.68 21.62
C GLY A 144 -12.81 3.89 21.52
N PRO A 145 -12.08 3.74 22.64
CA PRO A 145 -10.63 3.89 22.68
C PRO A 145 -9.91 3.02 21.63
N VAL A 146 -8.88 3.57 20.99
CA VAL A 146 -8.16 2.88 19.92
C VAL A 146 -6.72 2.51 20.30
N GLY A 147 -6.35 1.27 19.97
CA GLY A 147 -4.97 0.78 20.11
C GLY A 147 -4.33 0.56 18.74
N THR A 148 -5.08 -0.06 17.82
CA THR A 148 -4.72 -0.17 16.41
C THR A 148 -5.90 0.28 15.55
N VAL A 149 -5.60 0.97 14.45
CA VAL A 149 -6.58 1.40 13.45
C VAL A 149 -6.08 1.08 12.04
N ALA A 150 -7.01 0.73 11.16
CA ALA A 150 -6.73 0.67 9.73
C ALA A 150 -6.99 2.05 9.14
N VAL A 151 -5.96 2.66 8.55
CA VAL A 151 -6.07 3.96 7.88
C VAL A 151 -5.92 3.74 6.40
N ALA A 152 -6.93 4.15 5.63
CA ALA A 152 -6.85 4.16 4.17
C ALA A 152 -6.65 5.58 3.64
N VAL A 153 -5.76 5.73 2.66
CA VAL A 153 -5.45 7.00 1.99
C VAL A 153 -5.39 6.76 0.49
N ARG A 154 -6.23 7.48 -0.25
CA ARG A 154 -6.41 7.37 -1.71
C ARG A 154 -6.34 8.72 -2.42
N THR A 155 -5.93 9.78 -1.70
CA THR A 155 -5.89 11.14 -2.24
C THR A 155 -5.07 11.21 -3.52
N LEU A 156 -5.66 11.81 -4.55
CA LEU A 156 -5.14 12.02 -5.91
C LEU A 156 -4.91 10.73 -6.72
N THR A 157 -4.97 9.54 -6.10
CA THR A 157 -4.87 8.27 -6.84
C THR A 157 -6.07 8.04 -7.79
N ASP A 158 -7.18 8.70 -7.51
CA ASP A 158 -8.36 8.78 -8.37
C ASP A 158 -8.16 9.70 -9.58
N LEU A 159 -7.25 10.67 -9.49
CA LEU A 159 -6.85 11.51 -10.62
C LEU A 159 -5.75 10.84 -11.44
N ASN A 160 -4.77 10.23 -10.78
CA ASN A 160 -3.72 9.46 -11.43
C ASN A 160 -3.20 8.33 -10.52
N PRO A 161 -3.23 7.04 -10.95
CA PRO A 161 -2.76 5.93 -10.13
C PRO A 161 -1.27 5.99 -9.78
N ALA A 162 -0.48 6.85 -10.41
CA ALA A 162 0.94 7.05 -10.09
C ALA A 162 1.18 7.86 -8.80
N TYR A 163 0.17 8.59 -8.28
CA TYR A 163 0.33 9.31 -7.02
C TYR A 163 0.69 8.38 -5.85
N ARG A 164 1.53 8.90 -4.96
CA ARG A 164 1.99 8.22 -3.75
C ARG A 164 1.84 9.16 -2.57
N THR A 165 1.48 8.60 -1.41
CA THR A 165 1.46 9.36 -0.16
C THR A 165 2.40 8.72 0.85
N MET A 166 3.39 9.48 1.31
CA MET A 166 4.28 9.07 2.39
C MET A 166 3.61 9.33 3.73
N ALA A 167 3.47 8.29 4.54
CA ALA A 167 2.83 8.39 5.83
C ALA A 167 3.80 8.20 6.98
N SER A 168 3.50 8.87 8.09
CA SER A 168 4.23 8.80 9.34
C SER A 168 3.26 8.66 10.51
N GLY A 169 3.71 8.01 11.58
CA GLY A 169 2.91 7.81 12.79
C GLY A 169 3.76 7.62 14.05
N PRO A 170 3.14 7.16 15.15
CA PRO A 170 3.80 7.02 16.44
C PRO A 170 5.03 6.10 16.39
N GLY A 171 6.00 6.35 17.27
CA GLY A 171 7.22 5.55 17.36
C GLY A 171 8.11 5.60 16.11
N GLY A 172 7.89 6.56 15.21
CA GLY A 172 8.63 6.66 13.94
C GLY A 172 8.14 5.69 12.86
N ALA A 173 6.96 5.09 13.03
CA ALA A 173 6.33 4.24 12.02
C ALA A 173 6.16 5.00 10.69
N ARG A 174 6.36 4.29 9.59
CA ARG A 174 6.27 4.83 8.23
C ARG A 174 5.58 3.83 7.31
N ALA A 175 4.82 4.34 6.36
CA ALA A 175 4.22 3.56 5.29
C ALA A 175 4.14 4.40 4.01
N VAL A 176 3.96 3.74 2.87
CA VAL A 176 3.66 4.41 1.60
C VAL A 176 2.32 3.90 1.11
N TYR A 177 1.43 4.84 0.82
CA TYR A 177 0.14 4.56 0.21
C TYR A 177 0.23 4.66 -1.31
N THR A 178 -0.34 3.67 -1.98
CA THR A 178 -0.42 3.58 -3.45
C THR A 178 -1.84 3.22 -3.86
N SER A 179 -2.13 3.25 -5.16
CA SER A 179 -3.42 2.76 -5.69
C SER A 179 -3.70 1.31 -5.30
N ASP A 180 -2.66 0.47 -5.25
CA ASP A 180 -2.77 -0.97 -5.04
C ASP A 180 -2.70 -1.35 -3.56
N GLN A 181 -2.10 -0.48 -2.73
CA GLN A 181 -2.01 -0.63 -1.29
C GLN A 181 -2.52 0.65 -0.60
N PRO A 182 -3.85 0.88 -0.63
CA PRO A 182 -4.43 2.11 -0.11
C PRO A 182 -4.67 2.07 1.41
N SER A 183 -4.38 0.97 2.11
CA SER A 183 -4.68 0.79 3.54
C SER A 183 -3.51 0.19 4.29
N HIS A 184 -3.25 0.71 5.49
CA HIS A 184 -2.22 0.23 6.42
C HIS A 184 -2.74 0.30 7.86
N ASP A 185 -2.26 -0.63 8.69
CA ASP A 185 -2.57 -0.64 10.12
C ASP A 185 -1.56 0.21 10.90
N TRP A 186 -2.07 1.00 11.85
CA TRP A 186 -1.29 1.90 12.70
C TRP A 186 -1.51 1.58 14.16
N VAL A 187 -0.42 1.33 14.88
CA VAL A 187 -0.42 1.17 16.34
C VAL A 187 -0.33 2.55 16.98
N LEU A 188 -1.37 2.93 17.71
CA LEU A 188 -1.52 4.24 18.36
C LEU A 188 -1.32 4.17 19.88
N GLY A 189 -1.39 2.99 20.48
CA GLY A 189 -1.18 2.76 21.91
C GLY A 189 -1.58 1.34 22.33
N ASP A 190 -1.64 1.12 23.65
CA ASP A 190 -1.86 -0.21 24.25
C ASP A 190 -3.34 -0.55 24.48
N ALA A 191 -4.28 0.20 23.90
CA ALA A 191 -5.70 -0.07 24.11
C ALA A 191 -6.06 -1.45 23.53
N PRO A 192 -6.88 -2.26 24.25
CA PRO A 192 -7.25 -3.58 23.77
C PRO A 192 -7.95 -3.50 22.41
N PRO A 193 -7.71 -4.45 21.50
CA PRO A 193 -8.47 -4.50 20.25
C PRO A 193 -9.97 -4.59 20.57
N PRO A 194 -10.82 -3.90 19.80
CA PRO A 194 -12.26 -3.92 20.04
C PRO A 194 -12.80 -5.35 19.99
N ALA A 195 -13.63 -5.69 20.99
CA ALA A 195 -14.29 -6.99 21.07
C ALA A 195 -15.19 -7.19 19.84
N GLY A 196 -14.81 -8.09 18.94
CA GLY A 196 -15.55 -8.38 17.71
C GLY A 196 -14.70 -8.53 16.44
N ALA A 197 -13.38 -8.30 16.48
CA ALA A 197 -12.51 -8.65 15.38
C ALA A 197 -12.44 -10.19 15.24
N ASP A 198 -13.19 -10.73 14.29
CA ASP A 198 -13.25 -12.16 13.90
C ASP A 198 -11.92 -12.67 13.28
N LEU A 199 -10.77 -12.33 13.88
CA LEU A 199 -9.45 -12.85 13.50
C LEU A 199 -9.42 -14.38 13.56
N GLY A 200 -10.25 -14.98 14.43
CA GLY A 200 -10.41 -16.42 14.54
C GLY A 200 -11.02 -17.09 13.30
N ARG A 201 -11.84 -16.38 12.52
CA ARG A 201 -12.52 -16.97 11.35
C ARG A 201 -11.60 -17.07 10.14
N SER A 202 -10.75 -16.07 9.91
CA SER A 202 -9.75 -16.08 8.83
C SER A 202 -8.63 -17.09 9.08
N ALA A 203 -8.15 -17.20 10.32
CA ALA A 203 -7.13 -18.19 10.69
C ALA A 203 -7.67 -19.63 10.54
N ALA A 204 -8.90 -19.90 10.96
CA ALA A 204 -9.52 -21.21 10.83
C ALA A 204 -9.73 -21.62 9.35
N VAL A 205 -10.12 -20.68 8.48
CA VAL A 205 -10.29 -20.94 7.04
C VAL A 205 -8.94 -21.21 6.36
N GLN A 206 -7.88 -20.47 6.71
CA GLN A 206 -6.54 -20.72 6.18
C GLN A 206 -5.98 -22.07 6.63
N ILE A 207 -6.14 -22.43 7.90
CA ILE A 207 -5.71 -23.74 8.43
C ILE A 207 -6.50 -24.88 7.77
N ALA A 208 -7.81 -24.72 7.60
CA ALA A 208 -8.66 -25.71 6.92
C ALA A 208 -8.26 -25.88 5.44
N ALA A 209 -7.91 -24.80 4.74
CA ALA A 209 -7.46 -24.85 3.35
C ALA A 209 -6.13 -25.58 3.19
N VAL A 210 -5.15 -25.31 4.07
CA VAL A 210 -3.84 -26.00 4.05
C VAL A 210 -4.00 -27.49 4.36
N LEU A 211 -4.77 -27.84 5.40
CA LEU A 211 -5.02 -29.23 5.76
C LEU A 211 -5.79 -29.99 4.67
N GLY A 212 -6.78 -29.34 4.04
CA GLY A 212 -7.53 -29.90 2.92
C GLY A 212 -6.65 -30.16 1.69
N GLY A 213 -5.77 -29.21 1.35
CA GLY A 213 -4.81 -29.35 0.24
C GLY A 213 -3.82 -30.49 0.44
N VAL A 214 -3.26 -30.62 1.65
CA VAL A 214 -2.32 -31.71 2.00
C VAL A 214 -3.01 -33.08 1.89
N LEU A 215 -4.25 -33.21 2.37
CA LEU A 215 -5.00 -34.46 2.30
C LEU A 215 -5.24 -34.89 0.84
N LEU A 216 -5.59 -33.97 -0.06
CA LEU A 216 -5.81 -34.27 -1.47
C LEU A 216 -4.53 -34.75 -2.18
N VAL A 217 -3.37 -34.17 -1.85
CA VAL A 217 -2.08 -34.61 -2.40
C VAL A 217 -1.75 -36.04 -1.96
N VAL A 218 -1.95 -36.36 -0.68
CA VAL A 218 -1.69 -37.71 -0.13
C VAL A 218 -2.61 -38.74 -0.78
N VAL A 219 -3.91 -38.44 -0.90
CA VAL A 219 -4.87 -39.34 -1.56
C VAL A 219 -4.54 -39.51 -3.04
N GLY A 220 -4.21 -38.43 -3.75
CA GLY A 220 -3.80 -38.48 -5.16
C GLY A 220 -2.55 -39.35 -5.38
N ALA A 221 -1.53 -39.18 -4.53
CA ALA A 221 -0.31 -40.00 -4.58
C ALA A 221 -0.60 -41.48 -4.32
N LEU A 222 -1.43 -41.81 -3.33
CA LEU A 222 -1.83 -43.19 -3.02
C LEU A 222 -2.59 -43.86 -4.17
N VAL A 223 -3.50 -43.14 -4.83
CA VAL A 223 -4.25 -43.64 -5.99
C VAL A 223 -3.33 -43.87 -7.19
N LEU A 224 -2.40 -42.95 -7.46
CA LEU A 224 -1.40 -43.08 -8.52
C LEU A 224 -0.48 -44.29 -8.27
N PHE A 225 0.08 -44.41 -7.05
CA PHE A 225 0.93 -45.55 -6.68
C PHE A 225 0.21 -46.90 -6.82
N ARG A 226 -1.07 -46.97 -6.41
CA ARG A 226 -1.88 -48.19 -6.60
C ARG A 226 -2.14 -48.52 -8.06
N ARG A 227 -2.35 -47.52 -8.92
CA ARG A 227 -2.53 -47.72 -10.37
C ARG A 227 -1.25 -48.21 -11.05
N PHE A 228 -0.11 -47.63 -10.72
CA PHE A 228 1.18 -48.03 -11.31
C PHE A 228 1.67 -49.39 -10.79
N GLY A 229 1.41 -49.73 -9.52
CA GLY A 229 1.71 -51.04 -8.95
C GLY A 229 0.90 -52.18 -9.56
N ARG A 230 -0.38 -51.95 -9.91
CA ARG A 230 -1.22 -52.95 -10.60
C ARG A 230 -0.77 -53.22 -12.04
N ARG A 231 -0.30 -52.21 -12.77
CA ARG A 231 0.17 -52.39 -14.16
C ARG A 231 1.48 -53.20 -14.27
N ARG A 232 2.34 -53.15 -13.25
CA ARG A 232 3.60 -53.94 -13.22
C ARG A 232 3.41 -55.43 -12.93
N ARG A 233 2.25 -55.86 -12.43
CA ARG A 233 1.96 -57.28 -12.15
C ARG A 233 1.31 -58.05 -13.30
N VAL A 234 1.03 -57.39 -14.42
CA VAL A 234 0.38 -58.02 -15.61
C VAL A 234 1.41 -58.28 -16.73
N ALA A 235 2.68 -57.91 -16.53
CA ALA A 235 3.75 -58.05 -17.53
C ALA A 235 4.93 -58.91 -17.03
N GLY A 236 4.70 -59.80 -16.07
CA GLY A 236 5.69 -60.76 -15.54
C GLY A 236 5.17 -62.18 -15.63
#